data_AF-T1H2K4-F1
#
_entry.id   AF-T1H2K4-F1
#
_cell.length_a   1.000
_cell.length_b   1.000
_cell.length_c   1.000
_cell.angle_alpha   90.00
_cell.angle_beta   90.00
_cell.angle_gamma   90.00
#
_symmetry.space_group_name_H-M   'P 1'
#
loop_
_entity.id
_entity.type
_entity.pdbx_description
1 polymer ?
#
loop_
_entity_poly.entity_id
_entity_poly.type
_entity_poly.pdbx_seq_one_letter_code
_entity_poly.pdbx_strand_id
1 'polypeptide(L)'
;AEVEAVEHFEEQPAVVEAEQVIDTTSAVAPVAELPDIKLFGRWSCDDVTVNDISLQDYIAVKEKYARYLPHSAGRYAAKRFRKAQCPIVERLTNSLMMKGRNNGKKLMSCRIVKHSFEIIHLLTGENPLQI
;
A
#
# COMPACT_ATOMS: atom_id res chain seq x y z
N ALA A 1 71.70 3.74 -2.17
CA ALA A 1 71.85 2.33 -2.56
C ALA A 1 71.03 1.54 -1.55
N GLU A 2 69.90 0.92 -1.83
CA GLU A 2 69.20 0.48 -3.06
C GLU A 2 67.67 0.66 -2.79
N VAL A 3 66.87 1.17 -3.74
CA VAL A 3 65.90 0.43 -4.61
C VAL A 3 64.97 -0.51 -3.80
N GLU A 4 63.67 -0.26 -3.60
CA GLU A 4 62.47 -0.57 -4.43
C GLU A 4 61.29 -0.55 -3.40
N ALA A 5 60.00 -0.27 -3.63
CA ALA A 5 59.17 -0.26 -4.81
C ALA A 5 58.01 0.74 -4.58
N VAL A 6 57.79 1.62 -5.56
CA VAL A 6 56.55 2.38 -5.71
C VAL A 6 55.63 1.46 -6.52
N GLU A 7 54.60 0.88 -5.89
CA GLU A 7 53.59 0.13 -6.62
C GLU A 7 52.75 1.10 -7.47
N HIS A 8 53.16 1.22 -8.73
CA HIS A 8 52.32 1.65 -9.83
C HIS A 8 51.17 0.62 -9.96
N PHE A 9 49.98 1.01 -9.50
CA PHE A 9 48.75 0.29 -9.83
C PHE A 9 48.39 0.63 -11.28
N GLU A 10 48.91 -0.18 -12.18
CA GLU A 10 48.76 -0.10 -13.62
C GLU A 10 47.29 -0.29 -14.01
N GLU A 11 46.69 0.78 -14.55
CA GLU A 11 45.39 0.75 -15.21
C GLU A 11 45.53 0.04 -16.56
N GLN A 12 44.88 -1.12 -16.72
CA GLN A 12 44.70 -1.75 -18.03
C GLN A 12 43.25 -1.59 -18.52
N PRO A 13 43.04 -1.04 -19.73
CA PRO A 13 41.72 -0.92 -20.35
C PRO A 13 41.41 -2.04 -21.35
N ALA A 14 40.08 -2.23 -21.55
CA ALA A 14 39.38 -2.75 -22.73
C ALA A 14 39.41 -4.26 -23.07
N VAL A 15 38.23 -4.88 -23.02
CA VAL A 15 37.73 -5.73 -24.12
C VAL A 15 36.23 -5.50 -24.27
N VAL A 16 35.89 -4.75 -25.33
CA VAL A 16 34.57 -4.65 -25.95
C VAL A 16 34.52 -5.73 -27.03
N GLU A 17 33.66 -6.73 -26.87
CA GLU A 17 33.21 -7.58 -27.96
C GLU A 17 31.68 -7.71 -27.94
N ALA A 18 31.13 -7.68 -29.14
CA ALA A 18 29.75 -7.42 -29.46
C ALA A 18 28.88 -8.68 -29.50
N GLU A 19 27.57 -8.44 -29.33
CA GLU A 19 26.44 -9.14 -29.96
C GLU A 19 26.19 -10.63 -29.65
N GLN A 20 25.23 -10.88 -28.76
CA GLN A 20 24.04 -11.64 -29.14
C GLN A 20 22.77 -10.89 -28.67
N VAL A 21 22.14 -10.20 -29.62
CA VAL A 21 20.76 -9.72 -29.48
C VAL A 21 19.86 -10.97 -29.48
N ILE A 22 19.52 -11.45 -28.28
CA ILE A 22 18.41 -12.39 -28.13
C ILE A 22 17.11 -11.59 -28.26
N ASP A 23 16.58 -11.56 -29.49
CA ASP A 23 15.16 -11.34 -29.77
C ASP A 23 14.35 -12.44 -29.06
N THR A 24 14.19 -12.29 -27.74
CA THR A 24 13.12 -12.96 -27.03
C THR A 24 11.92 -12.05 -27.17
N THR A 25 11.15 -12.27 -28.24
CA THR A 25 9.71 -12.00 -28.24
C THR A 25 9.11 -12.81 -27.10
N SER A 26 9.24 -12.29 -25.88
CA SER A 26 8.59 -12.82 -24.71
C SER A 26 7.12 -12.59 -24.94
N ALA A 27 6.44 -13.66 -25.35
CA ALA A 27 5.00 -13.75 -25.31
C ALA A 27 4.57 -13.26 -23.93
N VAL A 28 3.94 -12.09 -23.88
CA VAL A 28 3.27 -11.59 -22.68
C VAL A 28 2.18 -12.59 -22.39
N ALA A 29 2.48 -13.56 -21.53
CA ALA A 29 1.48 -14.38 -20.89
C ALA A 29 0.39 -13.43 -20.36
N PRO A 30 -0.91 -13.72 -20.55
CA PRO A 30 -1.92 -12.88 -19.96
C PRO A 30 -1.64 -12.89 -18.46
N VAL A 31 -1.22 -11.73 -17.93
CA VAL A 31 -1.13 -11.51 -16.50
C VAL A 31 -2.52 -11.84 -16.02
N ALA A 32 -2.68 -12.97 -15.34
CA ALA A 32 -3.96 -13.36 -14.79
C ALA A 32 -4.41 -12.16 -13.95
N GLU A 33 -5.45 -11.47 -14.40
CA GLU A 33 -5.96 -10.29 -13.72
C GLU A 33 -6.24 -10.71 -12.28
N LEU A 34 -5.36 -10.32 -11.37
CA LEU A 34 -5.54 -10.62 -9.96
C LEU A 34 -6.85 -9.92 -9.58
N PRO A 35 -7.76 -10.61 -8.88
CA PRO A 35 -9.05 -10.05 -8.56
C PRO A 35 -8.88 -8.74 -7.78
N ASP A 36 -9.33 -7.64 -8.38
CA ASP A 36 -9.24 -6.30 -7.82
C ASP A 36 -9.94 -6.24 -6.44
N ILE A 37 -9.19 -5.82 -5.43
CA ILE A 37 -9.63 -5.79 -4.04
C ILE A 37 -10.41 -4.50 -3.80
N LYS A 38 -11.73 -4.58 -3.99
CA LYS A 38 -12.64 -3.46 -3.71
C LYS A 38 -13.13 -3.50 -2.26
N LEU A 39 -12.95 -2.40 -1.53
CA LEU A 39 -13.50 -2.24 -0.19
C LEU A 39 -15.04 -2.25 -0.25
N PHE A 40 -15.65 -3.01 0.67
CA PHE A 40 -17.08 -3.31 0.70
C PHE A 40 -17.63 -3.88 -0.63
N GLY A 41 -16.77 -4.38 -1.52
CA GLY A 41 -17.11 -4.87 -2.84
C GLY A 41 -17.52 -3.78 -3.85
N ARG A 42 -17.26 -2.50 -3.54
CA ARG A 42 -17.69 -1.37 -4.39
C ARG A 42 -16.60 -0.33 -4.64
N TRP A 43 -15.81 -0.01 -3.62
CA TRP A 43 -14.86 1.10 -3.69
C TRP A 43 -13.46 0.59 -4.01
N SER A 44 -12.88 1.04 -5.13
CA SER A 44 -11.46 0.75 -5.44
C SER A 44 -10.54 1.62 -4.57
N CYS A 45 -9.38 1.06 -4.23
CA CYS A 45 -8.33 1.74 -3.47
C CYS A 45 -7.22 2.32 -4.37
N ASP A 46 -7.23 2.03 -5.67
CA ASP A 46 -6.10 2.31 -6.56
C ASP A 46 -6.01 3.80 -6.93
N ASP A 47 -7.16 4.44 -7.14
CA ASP A 47 -7.23 5.83 -7.58
C ASP A 47 -7.14 6.85 -6.42
N VAL A 48 -6.85 6.38 -5.19
CA VAL A 48 -6.80 7.26 -4.01
C VAL A 48 -5.45 7.95 -3.90
N THR A 49 -5.47 9.28 -4.00
CA THR A 49 -4.29 10.13 -3.93
C THR A 49 -4.19 10.82 -2.57
N VAL A 50 -2.99 10.80 -1.98
CA VAL A 50 -2.68 11.52 -0.75
C VAL A 50 -1.86 12.75 -1.12
N ASN A 51 -2.46 13.93 -1.00
CA ASN A 51 -1.86 15.19 -1.46
C ASN A 51 -0.66 15.64 -0.60
N ASP A 52 -0.58 15.21 0.65
CA ASP A 52 0.50 15.54 1.58
C ASP A 52 1.56 14.43 1.62
N ILE A 53 2.78 14.79 1.21
CA ILE A 53 3.94 13.89 1.14
C ILE A 53 4.27 13.31 2.52
N SER A 54 4.11 14.08 3.59
CA SER A 54 4.46 13.65 4.95
C SER A 54 3.53 12.56 5.50
N LEU A 55 2.29 12.52 5.00
CA LEU A 55 1.25 11.58 5.44
C LEU A 55 1.21 10.30 4.60
N GLN A 56 1.86 10.29 3.44
CA GLN A 56 1.78 9.21 2.47
C GLN A 56 2.19 7.83 3.04
N ASP A 57 3.16 7.80 3.95
CA ASP A 57 3.62 6.55 4.60
C ASP A 57 2.78 6.14 5.81
N TYR A 58 2.01 7.06 6.39
CA TYR A 58 1.16 6.83 7.58
C TYR A 58 -0.30 6.54 7.25
N ILE A 59 -0.72 6.81 6.01
CA ILE A 59 -2.06 6.53 5.50
C ILE A 59 -1.99 5.26 4.64
N ALA A 60 -2.34 4.13 5.27
CA ALA A 60 -2.40 2.82 4.62
C ALA A 60 -3.67 2.67 3.76
N VAL A 61 -3.68 3.28 2.57
CA VAL A 61 -4.76 3.16 1.57
C VAL A 61 -4.30 2.49 0.28
N LYS A 62 -2.99 2.44 0.02
CA LYS A 62 -2.39 1.77 -1.16
C LYS A 62 -2.75 0.28 -1.21
N GLU A 63 -2.64 -0.29 -2.41
CA GLU A 63 -2.93 -1.70 -2.76
C GLU A 63 -2.45 -2.73 -1.73
N LYS A 64 -1.25 -2.55 -1.15
CA LYS A 64 -0.67 -3.44 -0.11
C LYS A 64 -1.55 -3.60 1.13
N TYR A 65 -2.38 -2.62 1.44
CA TYR A 65 -3.26 -2.59 2.62
C TYR A 65 -4.74 -2.67 2.24
N ALA A 66 -5.06 -2.86 0.96
CA ALA A 66 -6.42 -3.01 0.49
C ALA A 66 -7.05 -4.26 1.12
N ARG A 67 -8.27 -4.10 1.64
CA ARG A 67 -9.07 -5.19 2.22
C ARG A 67 -10.51 -5.03 1.81
N TYR A 68 -11.19 -6.16 1.60
CA TYR A 68 -12.64 -6.18 1.35
C TYR A 68 -13.47 -5.65 2.51
N LEU A 69 -13.05 -5.89 3.75
CA LEU A 69 -13.72 -5.42 4.96
C LEU A 69 -12.72 -4.79 5.93
N PRO A 70 -13.11 -3.73 6.67
CA PRO A 70 -12.28 -3.08 7.68
C PRO A 70 -12.17 -3.88 9.00
N HIS A 71 -12.50 -5.18 8.96
CA HIS A 71 -12.44 -6.07 10.11
C HIS A 71 -11.26 -7.03 9.95
N SER A 72 -10.05 -6.57 10.27
CA SER A 72 -8.89 -7.46 10.37
C SER A 72 -8.67 -7.92 11.82
N ALA A 73 -8.11 -9.11 11.98
CA ALA A 73 -7.57 -9.59 13.24
C ALA A 73 -6.10 -9.11 13.44
N GLY A 74 -5.73 -7.98 12.82
CA GLY A 74 -4.37 -7.46 12.82
C GLY A 74 -3.91 -6.99 14.20
N ARG A 75 -2.77 -7.51 14.67
CA ARG A 75 -2.16 -7.11 15.96
C ARG A 75 -1.26 -5.89 15.79
N TYR A 76 -1.89 -4.75 15.52
CA TYR A 76 -1.18 -3.48 15.25
C TYR A 76 -0.63 -2.78 16.50
N ALA A 77 -1.05 -3.21 17.71
CA ALA A 77 -0.57 -2.64 18.97
C ALA A 77 0.74 -3.26 19.49
N ALA A 78 1.18 -4.40 18.94
CA ALA A 78 2.28 -5.18 19.50
C ALA A 78 3.67 -4.51 19.37
N LYS A 79 3.88 -3.68 18.35
CA LYS A 79 5.13 -2.94 18.13
C LYS A 79 4.82 -1.47 17.84
N ARG A 80 5.76 -0.58 18.17
CA ARG A 80 5.70 0.84 17.79
C ARG A 80 5.59 0.95 16.26
N PHE A 81 4.85 1.96 15.79
CA PHE A 81 4.60 2.26 14.37
C PHE A 81 3.76 1.23 13.57
N ARG A 82 3.45 0.05 14.11
CA ARG A 82 2.51 -0.89 13.42
C ARG A 82 1.11 -0.33 13.22
N LYS A 83 0.69 0.67 14.00
CA LYS A 83 -0.58 1.38 13.79
C LYS A 83 -0.63 2.15 12.47
N ALA A 84 0.52 2.52 11.87
CA ALA A 84 0.59 3.14 10.56
C ALA A 84 0.20 2.17 9.43
N GLN A 85 0.48 0.87 9.61
CA GLN A 85 0.16 -0.20 8.66
C GLN A 85 -1.29 -0.68 8.74
N CYS A 86 -2.07 -0.18 9.71
CA CYS A 86 -3.48 -0.53 9.84
C CYS A 86 -4.29 0.27 8.81
N PRO A 87 -5.12 -0.37 7.98
CA PRO A 87 -5.94 0.32 6.98
C PRO A 87 -6.74 1.47 7.61
N ILE A 88 -6.83 2.61 6.92
CA ILE A 88 -7.42 3.83 7.50
C ILE A 88 -8.89 3.63 7.92
N VAL A 89 -9.66 2.87 7.13
CA VAL A 89 -11.07 2.56 7.41
C VAL A 89 -11.20 1.69 8.66
N GLU A 90 -10.26 0.77 8.90
CA GLU A 90 -10.24 -0.01 10.13
C GLU A 90 -9.93 0.87 11.34
N ARG A 91 -9.00 1.83 11.22
CA ARG A 91 -8.73 2.82 12.28
C ARG A 91 -9.98 3.63 12.61
N LEU A 92 -10.73 4.08 11.60
CA LEU A 92 -12.01 4.77 11.79
C LEU A 92 -13.02 3.91 12.57
N THR A 93 -13.21 2.65 12.17
CA THR A 93 -14.14 1.74 12.88
C THR A 93 -13.74 1.50 14.34
N ASN A 94 -12.44 1.42 14.63
CA ASN A 94 -11.92 1.26 15.99
C ASN A 94 -12.21 2.51 16.85
N SER A 95 -12.06 3.71 16.29
CA SER A 95 -12.35 4.97 16.99
C SER A 95 -13.84 5.18 17.29
N LEU A 96 -14.75 4.69 16.43
CA LEU A 96 -16.19 4.81 16.66
C LEU A 96 -16.69 4.05 17.90
N MET A 97 -15.94 3.06 18.38
CA MET A 97 -16.34 2.19 19.49
C MET A 97 -15.92 2.69 20.89
N MET A 98 -15.27 3.85 21.03
CA MET A 98 -14.59 4.24 22.28
C MET A 98 -15.52 4.55 23.47
N LYS A 99 -16.81 4.75 23.24
CA LYS A 99 -17.79 4.98 24.31
C LYS A 99 -18.17 3.65 24.95
N GLY A 100 -18.09 3.55 26.28
CA GLY A 100 -18.21 2.28 27.03
C GLY A 100 -19.28 1.29 26.55
N ARG A 101 -20.52 1.73 26.29
CA ARG A 101 -21.63 0.88 25.80
C ARG A 101 -21.38 0.26 24.40
N ASN A 102 -20.48 0.85 23.63
CA ASN A 102 -20.16 0.48 22.25
C ASN A 102 -18.83 -0.27 22.13
N ASN A 103 -18.11 -0.48 23.23
CA ASN A 103 -16.84 -1.21 23.25
C ASN A 103 -17.01 -2.62 22.64
N GLY A 104 -16.13 -2.97 21.71
CA GLY A 104 -16.10 -4.29 21.07
C GLY A 104 -17.17 -4.53 19.99
N LYS A 105 -18.10 -3.59 19.75
CA LYS A 105 -19.17 -3.74 18.75
C LYS A 105 -18.69 -3.44 17.32
N LYS A 106 -17.62 -4.11 16.87
CA LYS A 106 -16.95 -3.81 15.60
C LYS A 106 -17.83 -4.08 14.38
N LEU A 107 -18.63 -5.16 14.43
CA LEU A 107 -19.60 -5.46 13.38
C LEU A 107 -20.64 -4.34 13.19
N MET A 108 -21.07 -3.69 14.28
CA MET A 108 -22.00 -2.57 14.21
C MET A 108 -21.30 -1.34 13.61
N SER A 109 -20.09 -1.01 14.05
CA SER A 109 -19.32 0.12 13.50
C SER A 109 -18.99 -0.06 12.02
N CYS A 110 -18.62 -1.27 11.57
CA CYS A 110 -18.38 -1.55 10.15
C CYS A 110 -19.62 -1.26 9.28
N ARG A 111 -20.83 -1.57 9.77
CA ARG A 111 -22.09 -1.28 9.07
C ARG A 111 -22.36 0.23 9.01
N ILE A 112 -22.14 0.94 10.11
CA ILE A 112 -22.29 2.41 10.15
C ILE A 112 -21.38 3.04 9.09
N VAL A 113 -20.11 2.67 9.05
CA VAL A 113 -19.15 3.19 8.06
C VAL A 113 -19.56 2.84 6.63
N LYS A 114 -20.05 1.61 6.38
CA LYS A 114 -20.56 1.23 5.06
C LYS A 114 -21.66 2.16 4.57
N HIS A 115 -22.64 2.46 5.42
CA HIS A 115 -23.73 3.37 5.07
C HIS A 115 -23.25 4.82 4.93
N SER A 116 -22.33 5.27 5.78
CA SER A 116 -21.73 6.60 5.64
C SER A 116 -21.03 6.76 4.30
N PHE A 117 -20.31 5.75 3.82
CA PHE A 117 -19.65 5.78 2.51
C PHE A 117 -20.66 5.85 1.35
N GLU A 118 -21.79 5.16 1.45
CA GLU A 118 -22.88 5.27 0.47
C GLU A 118 -23.46 6.70 0.44
N ILE A 119 -23.68 7.31 1.61
CA ILE A 119 -24.18 8.69 1.71
C ILE A 119 -23.18 9.68 1.12
N ILE A 120 -21.88 9.56 1.46
CA ILE A 120 -20.84 10.46 0.95
C ILE A 120 -20.78 10.41 -0.58
N HIS A 121 -20.82 9.21 -1.16
CA HIS A 121 -20.82 9.05 -2.61
C HIS A 121 -22.08 9.66 -3.26
N LEU A 122 -23.26 9.48 -2.66
CA LEU A 122 -24.49 10.08 -3.17
C LEU A 122 -24.47 11.62 -3.09
N LEU A 123 -23.78 12.20 -2.10
CA LEU A 123 -23.69 13.64 -1.92
C LEU A 123 -22.64 14.30 -2.82
N THR A 124 -21.53 13.62 -3.11
CA THR A 124 -20.35 14.20 -3.78
C THR A 124 -20.11 13.64 -5.18
N GLY A 125 -20.57 12.42 -5.47
CA GLY A 125 -20.30 11.70 -6.72
C GLY A 125 -18.89 11.09 -6.80
N GLU A 126 -18.01 11.37 -5.83
CA GLU A 126 -16.63 10.90 -5.83
C GLU A 126 -16.45 9.62 -5.00
N ASN A 127 -15.28 8.99 -5.09
CA ASN A 127 -14.95 7.84 -4.26
C ASN A 127 -14.86 8.29 -2.78
N PRO A 128 -15.67 7.74 -1.86
CA PRO A 128 -15.68 8.14 -0.46
C PRO A 128 -14.37 7.83 0.28
N LEU A 129 -13.45 7.07 -0.33
CA LEU A 129 -12.09 6.88 0.20
C LEU A 129 -11.16 8.08 -0.02
N GLN A 130 -11.44 8.90 -1.03
CA GLN A 130 -10.67 10.10 -1.35
C GLN A 130 -11.03 11.29 -0.44
N ILE A 131 -12.27 11.30 0.06
CA ILE A 131 -12.86 12.34 0.92
C ILE A 131 -12.52 12.05 2.39
#